data_AF-A0A960AQQ0-F1
#
_entry.id   AF-A0A960AQQ0-F1
#
_cell.length_a   1.000
_cell.length_b   1.000
_cell.length_c   1.000
_cell.angle_alpha   90.00
_cell.angle_beta   90.00
_cell.angle_gamma   90.00
#
_symmetry.space_group_name_H-M   'P 1'
#
loop_
_entity.id
_entity.type
_entity.pdbx_description
1 polymer ?
#
loop_
_entity_poly.entity_id
_entity_poly.type
_entity_poly.pdbx_seq_one_letter_code
_entity_poly.pdbx_strand_id
1 'polypeptide(L)'
;MSRTARIERATKESDVLVELDLDGTGRSEITTGVPFFDHMLDQVARHGGLDLTVRTRGDLEVDAHHTVEDTSLAFGQALREALGDKAGVQRYGNAMIPLDEALAVCVIDLSGRPYLVHEEPELVELIGTYDTTLTRHIFESIV
;
A
#
# COMPACT_ATOMS: atom_id res chain seq x y z
N MET A 1 -21.83 4.06 10.07
CA MET A 1 -21.24 3.07 9.14
C MET A 1 -19.76 3.04 9.43
N SER A 2 -19.15 1.85 9.53
CA SER A 2 -17.69 1.70 9.63
C SER A 2 -17.08 1.85 8.24
N ARG A 3 -15.94 2.55 8.13
CA ARG A 3 -15.19 2.72 6.87
C ARG A 3 -14.21 1.56 6.70
N THR A 4 -14.78 0.39 6.43
CA THR A 4 -14.06 -0.89 6.41
C THR A 4 -14.22 -1.60 5.07
N ALA A 5 -13.21 -2.37 4.65
CA ALA A 5 -13.27 -3.22 3.47
C ALA A 5 -12.52 -4.54 3.68
N ARG A 6 -12.96 -5.60 2.97
CA ARG A 6 -12.28 -6.89 2.89
C ARG A 6 -12.21 -7.33 1.44
N ILE A 7 -11.00 -7.43 0.91
CA ILE A 7 -10.73 -7.80 -0.48
C ILE A 7 -10.03 -9.15 -0.49
N GLU A 8 -10.58 -10.08 -1.28
CA GLU A 8 -9.96 -11.36 -1.59
C GLU A 8 -9.73 -11.41 -3.10
N ARG A 9 -8.47 -11.60 -3.50
CA ARG A 9 -8.04 -11.60 -4.89
C ARG A 9 -7.18 -12.83 -5.13
N ALA A 10 -7.58 -13.68 -6.06
CA ALA A 10 -6.80 -14.85 -6.48
C ALA A 10 -6.51 -14.82 -7.98
N THR A 11 -5.26 -15.08 -8.34
CA THR A 11 -4.77 -15.25 -9.72
C THR A 11 -4.05 -16.58 -9.85
N LYS A 12 -3.30 -16.77 -10.94
CA LYS A 12 -2.39 -17.92 -11.05
C LYS A 12 -1.08 -17.66 -10.30
N GLU A 13 -0.73 -16.39 -10.18
CA GLU A 13 0.52 -15.87 -9.64
C GLU A 13 0.43 -15.65 -8.11
N SER A 14 -0.74 -15.24 -7.60
CA SER A 14 -0.91 -14.91 -6.18
C SER A 14 -2.31 -15.19 -5.61
N ASP A 15 -2.37 -15.34 -4.28
CA ASP A 15 -3.59 -15.34 -3.46
C ASP A 15 -3.44 -14.26 -2.38
N VAL A 16 -4.32 -13.26 -2.40
CA VAL A 16 -4.24 -12.04 -1.60
C VAL A 16 -5.52 -11.82 -0.80
N LEU A 17 -5.36 -11.59 0.50
CA LEU A 17 -6.38 -11.06 1.40
C LEU A 17 -5.92 -9.71 1.95
N VAL A 18 -6.78 -8.70 1.86
CA VAL A 18 -6.62 -7.41 2.54
C VAL A 18 -7.87 -7.12 3.36
N GLU A 19 -7.71 -6.81 4.64
CA GLU A 19 -8.76 -6.24 5.49
C GLU A 19 -8.30 -4.87 6.00
N LEU A 20 -9.17 -3.88 5.87
CA LEU A 20 -8.83 -2.49 6.17
C LEU A 20 -9.94 -1.84 6.99
N ASP A 21 -9.55 -1.09 8.03
CA ASP A 21 -10.37 -0.09 8.71
C ASP A 21 -9.68 1.28 8.63
N LEU A 22 -10.34 2.26 7.99
CA LEU A 22 -9.84 3.63 7.87
C LEU A 22 -9.94 4.44 9.17
N ASP A 23 -10.73 3.98 10.13
CA ASP A 23 -10.96 4.60 11.44
C ASP A 23 -10.26 3.80 12.56
N GLY A 24 -9.14 3.17 12.23
CA GLY A 24 -8.40 2.27 13.10
C GLY A 24 -7.52 2.96 14.16
N THR A 25 -6.58 2.17 14.69
CA THR A 25 -5.65 2.56 15.77
C THR A 25 -4.18 2.37 15.39
N GLY A 26 -3.91 1.95 14.15
CA GLY A 26 -2.56 1.66 13.67
C GLY A 26 -2.13 0.22 13.92
N ARG A 27 -3.06 -0.74 14.06
CA ARG A 27 -2.76 -2.17 14.23
C ARG A 27 -2.56 -2.83 12.87
N SER A 28 -1.60 -3.73 12.80
CA SER A 28 -1.22 -4.38 11.56
C SER A 28 -0.92 -5.86 11.77
N GLU A 29 -1.36 -6.69 10.83
CA GLU A 29 -0.93 -8.08 10.69
C GLU A 29 -0.61 -8.33 9.21
N ILE A 30 0.67 -8.33 8.87
CA ILE A 30 1.12 -8.31 7.47
C ILE A 30 2.06 -9.48 7.19
N THR A 31 1.76 -10.22 6.14
CA THR A 31 2.56 -11.35 5.68
C THR A 31 2.41 -11.46 4.16
N THR A 32 3.36 -10.89 3.42
CA THR A 32 3.43 -11.02 1.96
C THR A 32 4.51 -12.02 1.51
N GLY A 33 5.43 -12.34 2.41
CA GLY A 33 6.64 -13.10 2.08
C GLY A 33 7.79 -12.22 1.56
N VAL A 34 7.59 -10.91 1.43
CA VAL A 34 8.62 -9.91 1.10
C VAL A 34 8.85 -9.02 2.33
N PRO A 35 9.84 -9.31 3.19
CA PRO A 35 9.93 -8.71 4.54
C PRO A 35 10.03 -7.19 4.58
N PHE A 36 10.70 -6.57 3.59
CA PHE A 36 10.80 -5.12 3.54
C PHE A 36 9.47 -4.47 3.11
N PHE A 37 8.71 -5.12 2.23
CA PHE A 37 7.38 -4.66 1.85
C PHE A 37 6.39 -4.82 3.02
N ASP A 38 6.50 -5.91 3.78
CA ASP A 38 5.75 -6.10 5.03
C ASP A 38 6.03 -4.93 6.00
N HIS A 39 7.30 -4.54 6.14
CA HIS A 39 7.68 -3.39 6.95
C HIS A 39 7.09 -2.07 6.43
N MET A 40 7.07 -1.83 5.12
CA MET A 40 6.50 -0.61 4.55
C MET A 40 4.99 -0.51 4.79
N LEU A 41 4.25 -1.61 4.61
CA LEU A 41 2.80 -1.62 4.87
C LEU A 41 2.48 -1.46 6.37
N ASP A 42 3.32 -2.00 7.26
CA ASP A 42 3.22 -1.77 8.71
C ASP A 42 3.33 -0.26 9.05
N GLN A 43 4.28 0.44 8.43
CA GLN A 43 4.43 1.89 8.59
C GLN A 43 3.21 2.65 8.07
N VAL A 44 2.64 2.24 6.94
CA VAL A 44 1.40 2.83 6.40
C VAL A 44 0.25 2.68 7.39
N ALA A 45 0.06 1.49 7.97
CA ALA A 45 -0.98 1.27 8.96
C ALA A 45 -0.77 2.14 10.21
N ARG A 46 0.44 2.09 10.78
CA ARG A 46 0.81 2.80 12.00
C ARG A 46 0.66 4.30 11.89
N HIS A 47 1.21 4.90 10.84
CA HIS A 47 1.23 6.36 10.67
C HIS A 47 -0.02 6.92 10.00
N GLY A 48 -0.75 6.09 9.26
CA GLY A 48 -2.07 6.44 8.71
C GLY A 48 -3.21 6.31 9.73
N GLY A 49 -2.97 5.68 10.89
CA GLY A 49 -4.02 5.36 11.86
C GLY A 49 -5.01 4.33 11.34
N LEU A 50 -4.54 3.41 10.49
CA LEU A 50 -5.36 2.36 9.87
C LEU A 50 -5.20 1.06 10.66
N ASP A 51 -6.26 0.27 10.76
CA ASP A 51 -6.09 -1.15 11.12
C ASP A 51 -6.04 -1.96 9.81
N LEU A 52 -4.96 -2.73 9.61
CA LEU A 52 -4.63 -3.37 8.33
C LEU A 52 -4.18 -4.82 8.50
N THR A 53 -4.93 -5.75 7.92
CA THR A 53 -4.49 -7.15 7.76
C THR A 53 -4.16 -7.38 6.29
N VAL A 54 -2.97 -7.92 6.01
CA VAL A 54 -2.56 -8.34 4.67
C VAL A 54 -1.99 -9.74 4.75
N ARG A 55 -2.53 -10.65 3.95
CA ARG A 55 -1.99 -12.00 3.78
C ARG A 55 -1.86 -12.28 2.30
N THR A 56 -0.65 -12.50 1.83
CA THR A 56 -0.38 -12.82 0.44
C THR A 56 0.48 -14.06 0.34
N ARG A 57 0.10 -14.96 -0.57
CA ARG A 57 0.93 -16.07 -1.03
C ARG A 57 1.11 -15.92 -2.54
N GLY A 58 2.29 -15.48 -2.96
CA GLY A 58 2.65 -15.38 -4.38
C GLY A 58 3.79 -16.31 -4.79
N ASP A 59 4.15 -16.23 -6.05
CA ASP A 59 5.18 -17.00 -6.77
C ASP A 59 6.59 -16.43 -6.61
N LEU A 60 7.03 -16.27 -5.36
CA LEU A 60 8.33 -15.67 -5.01
C LEU A 60 9.55 -16.42 -5.57
N GLU A 61 9.38 -17.64 -6.07
CA GLU A 61 10.39 -18.37 -6.82
C GLU A 61 10.69 -17.77 -8.22
N VAL A 62 9.78 -16.98 -8.76
CA VAL A 62 9.97 -16.20 -10.00
C VAL A 62 10.69 -14.90 -9.64
N ASP A 63 9.98 -14.00 -8.93
CA ASP A 63 10.49 -12.80 -8.28
C ASP A 63 9.40 -12.22 -7.34
N ALA A 64 9.63 -11.02 -6.79
CA ALA A 64 8.67 -10.35 -5.91
C ALA A 64 7.57 -9.55 -6.65
N HIS A 65 7.65 -9.41 -7.97
CA HIS A 65 6.86 -8.45 -8.74
C HIS A 65 5.36 -8.72 -8.61
N HIS A 66 4.90 -9.93 -8.95
CA HIS A 66 3.47 -10.26 -8.91
C HIS A 66 2.92 -10.18 -7.49
N THR A 67 3.70 -10.63 -6.50
CA THR A 67 3.32 -10.55 -5.08
C THR A 67 3.07 -9.09 -4.67
N VAL A 68 4.03 -8.21 -4.96
CA VAL A 68 3.94 -6.79 -4.58
C VAL A 68 2.83 -6.07 -5.35
N GLU A 69 2.72 -6.30 -6.66
CA GLU A 69 1.68 -5.71 -7.51
C GLU A 69 0.28 -6.13 -7.07
N ASP A 70 0.01 -7.43 -6.92
CA ASP A 70 -1.32 -7.94 -6.59
C ASP A 70 -1.75 -7.55 -5.17
N THR A 71 -0.82 -7.51 -4.21
CA THR A 71 -1.10 -6.94 -2.88
C THR A 71 -1.46 -5.46 -2.97
N SER A 72 -0.73 -4.69 -3.77
CA SER A 72 -0.95 -3.24 -3.94
C SER A 72 -2.29 -2.94 -4.62
N LEU A 73 -2.67 -3.72 -5.65
CA LEU A 73 -3.98 -3.66 -6.30
C LEU A 73 -5.12 -3.95 -5.32
N ALA A 74 -4.98 -5.02 -4.51
CA ALA A 74 -5.99 -5.36 -3.50
C ALA A 74 -6.10 -4.29 -2.41
N PHE A 75 -4.98 -3.69 -1.99
CA PHE A 75 -4.96 -2.60 -1.04
C PHE A 75 -5.61 -1.31 -1.59
N GLY A 76 -5.31 -0.94 -2.83
CA GLY A 76 -5.99 0.17 -3.54
C GLY A 76 -7.50 -0.06 -3.64
N GLN A 77 -7.93 -1.30 -3.95
CA GLN A 77 -9.35 -1.66 -3.95
C GLN A 77 -9.97 -1.52 -2.56
N ALA A 78 -9.30 -1.98 -1.50
CA ALA A 78 -9.77 -1.87 -0.12
C ALA A 78 -9.95 -0.40 0.30
N LEU A 79 -8.99 0.46 -0.02
CA LEU A 79 -9.07 1.91 0.20
C LEU A 79 -10.30 2.50 -0.48
N ARG A 80 -10.53 2.16 -1.75
CA ARG A 80 -11.68 2.65 -2.52
C ARG A 80 -13.02 2.21 -1.93
N GLU A 81 -13.14 0.95 -1.54
CA GLU A 81 -14.38 0.41 -0.95
C GLU A 81 -14.65 1.00 0.44
N ALA A 82 -13.62 1.10 1.27
CA ALA A 82 -13.73 1.67 2.62
C ALA A 82 -14.04 3.18 2.62
N LEU A 83 -13.56 3.92 1.61
CA LEU A 83 -13.87 5.34 1.42
C LEU A 83 -15.32 5.61 0.98
N GLY A 84 -15.99 4.64 0.36
CA GLY A 84 -17.37 4.75 -0.08
C GLY A 84 -17.62 5.91 -1.07
N ASP A 85 -18.66 6.70 -0.83
CA ASP A 85 -19.05 7.83 -1.68
C ASP A 85 -18.14 9.07 -1.52
N LYS A 86 -17.21 9.04 -0.54
CA LYS A 86 -16.29 10.13 -0.19
C LYS A 86 -17.00 11.43 0.24
N ALA A 87 -18.28 11.37 0.62
CA ALA A 87 -18.99 12.54 1.11
C ALA A 87 -18.50 12.94 2.51
N GLY A 88 -18.21 14.23 2.70
CA GLY A 88 -17.82 14.77 4.01
C GLY A 88 -16.38 14.47 4.46
N VAL A 89 -15.56 13.82 3.63
CA VAL A 89 -14.14 13.60 3.95
C VAL A 89 -13.29 14.83 3.61
N GLN A 90 -12.15 14.96 4.29
CA GLN A 90 -11.11 15.89 3.84
C GLN A 90 -10.47 15.33 2.56
N ARG A 91 -10.91 15.85 1.41
CA ARG A 91 -10.54 15.35 0.08
C ARG A 91 -9.03 15.46 -0.23
N TYR A 92 -8.39 16.51 0.29
CA TYR A 92 -6.98 16.82 0.04
C TYR A 92 -6.16 16.61 1.30
N GLY A 93 -4.99 15.99 1.15
CA GLY A 93 -4.03 15.78 2.22
C GLY A 93 -2.60 15.89 1.72
N ASN A 94 -1.70 16.29 2.60
CA ASN A 94 -0.27 16.25 2.34
C ASN A 94 0.51 15.94 3.62
N ALA A 95 1.68 15.35 3.47
CA ALA A 95 2.60 15.09 4.57
C ALA A 95 4.06 15.23 4.10
N MET A 96 4.94 15.62 5.03
CA MET A 96 6.38 15.65 4.84
C MET A 96 7.01 14.80 5.95
N ILE A 97 7.74 13.75 5.59
CA ILE A 97 8.25 12.75 6.53
C ILE A 97 9.78 12.68 6.39
N PRO A 98 10.55 13.13 7.40
CA PRO A 98 11.99 12.96 7.42
C PRO A 98 12.38 11.59 8.00
N LEU A 99 13.47 11.02 7.48
CA LEU A 99 14.17 9.90 8.09
C LEU A 99 15.66 10.08 7.84
N ASP A 100 16.41 10.42 8.89
CA ASP A 100 17.81 10.85 8.83
C ASP A 100 18.04 11.95 7.78
N GLU A 101 18.86 11.73 6.76
CA GLU A 101 19.13 12.69 5.68
C GLU A 101 18.02 12.77 4.62
N ALA A 102 17.12 11.81 4.59
CA ALA A 102 16.07 11.70 3.57
C ALA A 102 14.80 12.49 3.97
N LEU A 103 14.12 13.03 2.96
CA LEU A 103 12.83 13.70 3.11
C LEU A 103 11.87 13.23 2.02
N ALA A 104 10.75 12.62 2.44
CA ALA A 104 9.65 12.25 1.54
C ALA A 104 8.50 13.26 1.64
N VAL A 105 7.88 13.58 0.51
CA VAL A 105 6.68 14.43 0.45
C VAL A 105 5.60 13.68 -0.32
N CYS A 106 4.40 13.59 0.26
CA CYS A 106 3.24 12.99 -0.39
C CYS A 106 2.06 13.96 -0.37
N VAL A 107 1.34 14.04 -1.50
CA VAL A 107 0.13 14.86 -1.68
C VAL A 107 -0.94 13.99 -2.32
N ILE A 108 -2.15 13.96 -1.75
CA ILE A 108 -3.26 13.12 -2.17
C ILE A 108 -4.48 13.99 -2.49
N ASP A 109 -5.14 13.71 -3.62
CA ASP A 109 -6.49 14.16 -3.95
C ASP A 109 -7.40 12.93 -4.15
N LEU A 110 -8.39 12.75 -3.28
CA LEU A 110 -9.41 11.69 -3.38
C LEU A 110 -10.43 11.98 -4.50
N SER A 111 -9.93 12.15 -5.72
CA SER A 111 -10.63 12.78 -6.84
C SER A 111 -11.53 11.87 -7.65
N GLY A 112 -11.31 10.55 -7.57
CA GLY A 112 -11.92 9.57 -8.47
C GLY A 112 -11.31 9.53 -9.88
N ARG A 113 -10.21 10.26 -10.13
CA ARG A 113 -9.41 10.16 -11.35
C ARG A 113 -8.06 9.54 -10.99
N PRO A 114 -7.75 8.30 -11.41
CA PRO A 114 -6.49 7.64 -11.09
C PRO A 114 -5.34 8.39 -11.79
N TYR A 115 -4.34 8.79 -11.02
CA TYR A 115 -3.15 9.47 -11.53
C TYR A 115 -2.03 9.46 -10.48
N LEU A 116 -0.79 9.27 -10.92
CA LEU A 116 0.40 9.33 -10.07
C LEU A 116 1.46 10.23 -10.71
N VAL A 117 2.11 11.02 -9.87
CA VAL A 117 3.42 11.62 -10.15
C VAL A 117 4.38 11.10 -9.09
N HIS A 118 5.47 10.48 -9.52
CA HIS A 118 6.45 9.87 -8.63
C HIS A 118 7.86 10.29 -9.05
N GLU A 119 8.57 10.91 -8.13
CA GLU A 119 9.97 11.30 -8.28
C GLU A 119 10.74 10.72 -7.09
N GLU A 120 11.80 9.99 -7.37
CA GLU A 120 12.70 9.41 -6.37
C GLU A 120 14.16 9.60 -6.82
N PRO A 121 15.12 9.65 -5.88
CA PRO A 121 16.53 9.68 -6.24
C PRO A 121 16.97 8.35 -6.88
N GLU A 122 18.18 8.31 -7.40
CA GLU A 122 18.79 7.02 -7.78
C GLU A 122 18.98 6.17 -6.52
N LEU A 123 18.35 4.99 -6.52
CA LEU A 123 18.41 4.02 -5.44
C LEU A 123 19.34 2.87 -5.80
N VAL A 124 19.84 2.19 -4.77
CA VAL A 124 20.46 0.87 -4.94
C VAL A 124 19.42 -0.12 -5.49
N GLU A 125 19.87 -1.13 -6.23
CA GLU A 125 18.97 -2.11 -6.87
C GLU A 125 18.12 -2.89 -5.86
N LEU A 126 18.69 -3.27 -4.71
CA LEU A 126 18.04 -4.10 -3.70
C LEU A 126 18.19 -3.54 -2.29
N ILE A 127 17.11 -3.62 -1.51
CA ILE A 127 17.12 -3.47 -0.05
C ILE A 127 16.74 -4.82 0.57
N GLY A 128 17.73 -5.59 1.01
CA GLY A 128 17.52 -6.98 1.39
C GLY A 128 17.09 -7.81 0.19
N THR A 129 15.83 -8.26 0.17
CA THR A 129 15.22 -9.00 -0.96
C THR A 129 14.22 -8.15 -1.75
N TYR A 130 14.09 -6.87 -1.42
CA TYR A 130 13.15 -5.97 -2.07
C TYR A 130 13.83 -5.24 -3.23
N ASP A 131 13.28 -5.42 -4.42
CA ASP A 131 13.63 -4.69 -5.63
C ASP A 131 13.09 -3.27 -5.55
N THR A 132 14.00 -2.29 -5.50
CA THR A 132 13.64 -0.89 -5.33
C THR A 132 12.90 -0.32 -6.54
N THR A 133 13.02 -0.95 -7.71
CA THR A 133 12.26 -0.56 -8.91
C THR A 133 10.75 -0.78 -8.75
N LEU A 134 10.34 -1.61 -7.78
CA LEU A 134 8.93 -1.83 -7.44
C LEU A 134 8.33 -0.67 -6.61
N THR A 135 9.13 0.26 -6.08
CA THR A 135 8.64 1.35 -5.22
C THR A 135 7.60 2.20 -5.96
N ARG A 136 7.96 2.67 -7.15
CA ARG A 136 7.04 3.39 -8.02
C ARG A 136 5.83 2.52 -8.40
N HIS A 137 6.06 1.25 -8.70
CA HIS A 137 5.01 0.34 -9.17
C HIS A 137 3.94 0.11 -8.09
N ILE A 138 4.30 0.00 -6.82
CA ILE A 138 3.36 -0.07 -5.68
C ILE A 138 2.37 1.09 -5.73
N PHE A 139 2.87 2.32 -5.89
CA PHE A 139 2.01 3.50 -5.95
C PHE A 139 1.16 3.53 -7.21
N GLU A 140 1.69 3.11 -8.36
CA GLU A 140 0.93 3.00 -9.62
C GLU A 140 -0.23 2.01 -9.50
N SER A 141 -0.02 0.89 -8.80
CA SER A 141 -1.05 -0.13 -8.54
C SER A 141 -2.10 0.32 -7.52
N ILE A 142 -1.76 1.21 -6.58
CA ILE A 142 -2.70 1.71 -5.56
C ILE A 142 -3.69 2.74 -6.14
N VAL A 143 -3.26 3.62 -7.06
CA VAL A 143 -4.02 4.82 -7.49
C VAL A 143 -5.14 4.60 -8.51
#